data_AF-A0A928NUW1-F1
#
_entry.id   AF-A0A928NUW1-F1
#
_cell.length_a   1.000
_cell.length_b   1.000
_cell.length_c   1.000
_cell.angle_alpha   90.00
_cell.angle_beta   90.00
_cell.angle_gamma   90.00
#
_symmetry.space_group_name_H-M   'P 1'
#
loop_
_entity.id
_entity.type
_entity.pdbx_description
1 polymer ?
#
loop_
_entity_poly.entity_id
_entity_poly.type
_entity_poly.pdbx_seq_one_letter_code
_entity_poly.pdbx_strand_id
1 'polypeptide(L)'
;MLTEAYPPSVTTKYYCPLTIQVHSRDSYGDVDEDGYEEDATFAARHEDIIRQGLMEYNASDESNMSEYFHGNNGVSEKLRYADWDFERRNGELYGCITVQTTVPSQRKKNRISRTGSPVRTRTVMRQKEL
;
A
#
# COMPACT_ATOMS: atom_id res chain seq x y z
N MET A 1 -31.76 -14.80 16.98
CA MET A 1 -30.73 -13.80 16.66
C MET A 1 -29.51 -14.56 16.15
N LEU A 2 -29.34 -14.71 14.84
CA LEU A 2 -28.10 -15.27 14.30
C LEU A 2 -27.10 -14.12 14.22
N THR A 3 -26.13 -14.07 15.12
CA THR A 3 -24.96 -13.20 14.97
C THR A 3 -24.17 -13.73 13.80
N GLU A 4 -24.26 -13.06 12.66
CA GLU A 4 -23.42 -13.33 11.50
C GLU A 4 -21.97 -13.04 11.89
N ALA A 5 -21.24 -14.09 12.25
CA ALA A 5 -19.84 -14.00 12.61
C ALA A 5 -19.05 -13.70 11.35
N TYR A 6 -18.79 -12.42 11.09
CA TYR A 6 -17.85 -12.02 10.05
C TYR A 6 -16.53 -12.78 10.28
N PRO A 7 -15.97 -13.43 9.25
CA PRO A 7 -14.73 -14.17 9.42
C PRO A 7 -13.68 -13.20 9.97
N PRO A 8 -12.87 -13.62 10.95
CA PRO A 8 -11.92 -12.73 11.56
C PRO A 8 -10.99 -12.13 10.49
N SER A 9 -10.56 -10.90 10.69
CA SER A 9 -9.73 -10.17 9.74
C SER A 9 -8.46 -9.65 10.38
N VAL A 10 -7.45 -9.43 9.55
CA VAL A 10 -6.16 -8.84 9.94
C VAL A 10 -5.93 -7.62 9.08
N THR A 11 -5.66 -6.49 9.72
CA THR A 11 -5.24 -5.24 9.07
C THR A 11 -3.72 -5.14 9.12
N THR A 12 -3.09 -4.91 7.96
CA THR A 12 -1.64 -4.72 7.82
C THR A 12 -1.37 -3.43 7.07
N LYS A 13 -0.41 -2.65 7.56
CA LYS A 13 0.09 -1.45 6.84
C LYS A 13 1.40 -1.77 6.15
N TYR A 14 1.48 -1.43 4.87
CA TYR A 14 2.70 -1.49 4.09
C TYR A 14 3.15 -0.07 3.79
N TYR A 15 4.46 0.18 3.91
CA TYR A 15 5.04 1.49 3.70
C TYR A 15 5.97 1.45 2.49
N CYS A 16 5.84 2.43 1.60
CA CYS A 16 6.73 2.62 0.46
C CYS A 16 7.32 4.04 0.47
N PRO A 17 8.57 4.22 0.02
CA PRO A 17 9.10 5.55 -0.27
C PRO A 17 8.22 6.26 -1.31
N LEU A 18 8.10 7.58 -1.18
CA LEU A 18 7.42 8.43 -2.17
C LEU A 18 8.44 9.10 -3.08
N THR A 19 8.09 9.18 -4.36
CA THR A 19 8.75 10.07 -5.32
C THR A 19 7.87 11.28 -5.49
N ILE A 20 8.43 12.48 -5.35
CA ILE A 20 7.69 13.73 -5.46
C ILE A 20 8.20 14.49 -6.66
N GLN A 21 7.32 14.76 -7.62
CA GLN A 21 7.59 15.74 -8.67
C GLN A 21 6.91 17.06 -8.32
N VAL A 22 7.69 18.11 -8.29
CA VAL A 22 7.23 19.47 -8.06
C VAL A 22 7.20 20.20 -9.39
N HIS A 23 6.04 20.72 -9.74
CA HIS A 23 5.85 21.58 -10.91
C HIS A 23 5.62 23.01 -10.44
N SER A 24 6.53 23.91 -10.81
CA SER A 24 6.37 25.33 -10.55
C SER A 24 5.38 25.97 -11.53
N ARG A 25 4.78 27.07 -11.10
CA ARG A 25 3.95 27.92 -11.95
C ARG A 25 4.73 29.18 -12.31
N ASP A 26 4.72 29.55 -13.58
CA ASP A 26 5.35 30.79 -14.02
C ASP A 26 4.50 32.02 -13.66
N SER A 27 4.96 33.22 -14.05
CA SER A 27 4.25 34.47 -13.79
C SER A 27 2.89 34.59 -14.48
N TYR A 28 2.65 33.80 -15.51
CA TYR A 28 1.40 33.74 -16.27
C TYR A 28 0.44 32.66 -15.74
N GLY A 29 0.90 31.82 -14.82
CA GLY A 29 0.11 30.71 -14.30
C GLY A 29 0.21 29.47 -15.18
N ASP A 30 1.22 29.36 -16.04
CA ASP A 30 1.50 28.14 -16.78
C ASP A 30 2.36 27.21 -15.91
N VAL A 31 2.04 25.91 -15.95
CA VAL A 31 2.74 24.89 -15.17
C VAL A 31 3.97 24.43 -15.96
N ASP A 32 5.13 24.45 -15.32
CA ASP A 32 6.35 23.90 -15.89
C ASP A 32 6.24 22.37 -16.03
N GLU A 33 6.23 21.88 -17.27
CA GLU A 33 6.06 20.46 -17.60
C GLU A 33 7.26 19.61 -17.17
N ASP A 34 8.47 20.18 -17.14
CA ASP A 34 9.69 19.42 -16.85
C ASP A 34 9.79 19.09 -15.34
N GLY A 35 9.34 20.03 -14.49
CA GLY A 35 9.34 19.88 -13.04
C GLY A 35 10.71 19.52 -12.46
N TYR A 36 10.73 19.14 -11.18
CA TYR A 36 11.92 18.53 -10.57
C TYR A 36 11.54 17.58 -9.44
N GLU A 37 12.43 16.64 -9.13
CA GLU A 37 12.23 15.65 -8.08
C GLU A 37 12.65 16.21 -6.72
N GLU A 38 11.84 15.96 -5.70
CA GLU A 38 12.08 16.32 -4.31
C GLU A 38 11.99 15.09 -3.39
N ASP A 39 12.59 15.21 -2.20
CA ASP A 39 12.70 14.09 -1.26
C ASP A 39 11.49 13.96 -0.30
N ALA A 40 11.41 12.81 0.38
CA ALA A 40 10.35 12.53 1.35
C ALA A 40 10.33 13.51 2.54
N THR A 41 11.43 14.21 2.82
CA THR A 41 11.50 15.24 3.85
C THR A 41 10.87 16.54 3.36
N PHE A 42 11.04 16.89 2.08
CA PHE A 42 10.37 18.00 1.42
C PHE A 42 8.85 17.79 1.44
N ALA A 43 8.38 16.58 1.09
CA ALA A 43 6.95 16.27 1.18
C ALA A 43 6.41 16.42 2.60
N ALA A 44 7.15 15.97 3.61
CA ALA A 44 6.73 16.12 5.00
C ALA A 44 6.61 17.58 5.46
N ARG A 45 7.27 18.54 4.79
CA ARG A 45 7.09 19.98 5.04
C ARG A 45 5.83 20.56 4.40
N HIS A 46 5.29 19.89 3.38
CA HIS A 46 4.10 20.30 2.61
C HIS A 46 2.95 19.29 2.78
N GLU A 47 2.92 18.61 3.93
CA GLU A 47 2.00 17.50 4.20
C GLU A 47 0.54 17.91 4.05
N ASP A 48 0.20 19.14 4.44
CA ASP A 48 -1.13 19.74 4.34
C ASP A 48 -1.60 19.88 2.89
N ILE A 49 -0.73 20.41 2.02
CA ILE A 49 -1.01 20.57 0.58
C ILE A 49 -1.19 19.19 -0.07
N ILE A 50 -0.30 18.25 0.25
CA ILE A 50 -0.37 16.88 -0.28
C ILE A 50 -1.64 16.16 0.22
N ARG A 51 -2.05 16.38 1.48
CA ARG A 51 -3.29 15.81 2.04
C ARG A 51 -4.51 16.32 1.29
N GLN A 52 -4.56 17.63 1.02
CA GLN A 52 -5.65 18.22 0.27
C GLN A 52 -5.72 17.65 -1.16
N GLY A 53 -4.58 17.58 -1.86
CA GLY A 53 -4.52 17.00 -3.20
C GLY A 53 -4.97 15.54 -3.23
N LEU A 54 -4.58 14.74 -2.25
CA LEU A 54 -5.03 13.35 -2.13
C LEU A 54 -6.54 13.26 -1.86
N MET A 55 -7.09 14.13 -1.00
CA MET A 55 -8.53 14.19 -0.74
C MET A 55 -9.31 14.55 -2.01
N GLU A 56 -8.84 15.52 -2.80
CA GLU A 56 -9.46 15.91 -4.06
C GLU A 56 -9.41 14.79 -5.10
N TYR A 57 -8.27 14.08 -5.19
CA TYR A 57 -8.13 12.91 -6.05
C TYR A 57 -9.10 11.79 -5.65
N ASN A 58 -9.13 11.44 -4.36
CA ASN A 58 -9.99 10.37 -3.83
C ASN A 58 -11.47 10.76 -3.78
N ALA A 59 -11.83 12.05 -3.78
CA ALA A 59 -13.23 12.49 -3.79
C ALA A 59 -13.99 12.03 -5.04
N SER A 60 -13.27 11.71 -6.13
CA SER A 60 -13.83 11.21 -7.37
C SER A 60 -13.78 9.68 -7.52
N ASP A 61 -13.05 8.98 -6.63
CA ASP A 61 -12.82 7.55 -6.71
C ASP A 61 -13.71 6.80 -5.71
N GLU A 62 -14.82 6.25 -6.20
CA GLU A 62 -15.77 5.46 -5.39
C GLU A 62 -15.31 3.99 -5.23
N SER A 63 -14.29 3.56 -5.96
CA SER A 63 -13.85 2.17 -5.99
C SER A 63 -12.79 1.87 -4.93
N ASN A 64 -13.03 0.81 -4.15
CA ASN A 64 -12.03 0.28 -3.23
C ASN A 64 -10.88 -0.33 -4.03
N MET A 65 -9.63 0.02 -3.71
CA MET A 65 -8.44 -0.43 -4.48
C MET A 65 -8.30 -1.95 -4.60
N SER A 66 -8.99 -2.74 -3.78
CA SER A 66 -9.10 -4.18 -3.97
C SER A 66 -9.71 -4.57 -5.33
N GLU A 67 -10.53 -3.71 -5.94
CA GLU A 67 -11.15 -3.92 -7.26
C GLU A 67 -10.11 -3.88 -8.39
N TYR A 68 -9.09 -3.05 -8.26
CA TYR A 68 -8.00 -2.94 -9.23
C TYR A 68 -6.91 -4.01 -9.05
N PHE A 69 -6.99 -4.83 -7.99
CA PHE A 69 -6.01 -5.89 -7.72
C PHE A 69 -6.34 -7.19 -8.46
N HIS A 70 -5.66 -7.43 -9.57
CA HIS A 70 -5.76 -8.67 -10.36
C HIS A 70 -4.66 -9.70 -10.04
N GLY A 71 -4.10 -9.67 -8.83
CA GLY A 71 -3.09 -10.64 -8.41
C GLY A 71 -3.62 -12.08 -8.28
N ASN A 72 -2.70 -13.04 -8.16
CA ASN A 72 -3.01 -14.48 -8.13
C ASN A 72 -4.20 -14.85 -7.21
N ASN A 73 -5.08 -15.72 -7.70
CA ASN A 73 -6.39 -16.10 -7.14
C ASN A 73 -6.41 -16.35 -5.61
N GLY A 74 -5.31 -16.85 -5.02
CA GLY A 74 -5.25 -17.11 -3.58
C GLY A 74 -5.12 -15.89 -2.67
N VAL A 75 -4.76 -14.72 -3.22
CA VAL A 75 -4.65 -13.43 -2.50
C VAL A 75 -5.93 -12.62 -2.66
N SER A 76 -6.49 -12.57 -3.87
CA SER A 76 -7.75 -11.88 -4.15
C SER A 76 -8.93 -12.49 -3.38
N GLU A 77 -8.97 -13.81 -3.19
CA GLU A 77 -10.00 -14.47 -2.34
C GLU A 77 -9.98 -14.04 -0.87
N LYS A 78 -8.87 -13.49 -0.38
CA LYS A 78 -8.69 -13.12 1.04
C LYS A 78 -8.64 -11.62 1.27
N LEU A 79 -8.39 -10.84 0.21
CA LEU A 79 -8.36 -9.40 0.25
C LEU A 79 -9.78 -8.89 0.42
N ARG A 80 -10.04 -8.21 1.54
CA ARG A 80 -11.33 -7.58 1.83
C ARG A 80 -11.34 -6.11 1.41
N TYR A 81 -10.21 -5.46 1.61
CA TYR A 81 -10.09 -4.01 1.50
C TYR A 81 -8.63 -3.63 1.33
N ALA A 82 -8.37 -2.65 0.47
CA ALA A 82 -7.08 -1.97 0.36
C ALA A 82 -7.32 -0.47 0.22
N ASP A 83 -6.57 0.32 0.97
CA ASP A 83 -6.66 1.78 0.98
C ASP A 83 -5.28 2.39 0.90
N TRP A 84 -5.16 3.46 0.11
CA TRP A 84 -3.90 4.17 -0.10
C TRP A 84 -3.99 5.54 0.57
N ASP A 85 -3.01 5.81 1.41
CA ASP A 85 -2.82 7.10 2.09
C ASP A 85 -1.31 7.35 2.19
N PHE A 86 -0.92 8.33 3.00
CA PHE A 86 0.46 8.52 3.42
C PHE A 86 0.55 8.79 4.92
N GLU A 87 1.70 8.42 5.50
CA GLU A 87 2.01 8.65 6.91
C GLU A 87 3.40 9.23 7.08
N ARG A 88 3.50 10.19 8.00
CA ARG A 88 4.80 10.73 8.42
C ARG A 88 5.49 9.78 9.39
N ARG A 89 6.73 9.39 9.08
CA ARG A 89 7.58 8.56 9.93
C ARG A 89 9.00 9.11 9.96
N ASN A 90 9.55 9.32 11.15
CA ASN A 90 10.91 9.84 11.34
C ASN A 90 11.21 11.15 10.58
N GLY A 91 10.21 12.01 10.40
CA GLY A 91 10.36 13.28 9.69
C GLY A 91 10.11 13.24 8.19
N GLU A 92 9.91 12.06 7.61
CA GLU A 92 9.70 11.83 6.18
C GLU A 92 8.27 11.34 5.90
N LEU A 93 7.75 11.62 4.71
CA LEU A 93 6.45 11.12 4.24
C LEU A 93 6.63 9.78 3.53
N TYR A 94 5.83 8.77 3.91
CA TYR A 94 5.79 7.47 3.25
C TYR A 94 4.40 7.21 2.71
N GLY A 95 4.30 6.62 1.53
CA GLY A 95 3.06 6.02 1.06
C GLY A 95 2.68 4.89 2.01
N CYS A 96 1.40 4.81 2.36
CA CYS A 96 0.86 3.86 3.31
C CYS A 96 -0.30 3.12 2.66
N ILE A 97 -0.15 1.80 2.54
CA ILE A 97 -1.20 0.93 2.01
C ILE A 97 -1.77 0.13 3.17
N THR A 98 -3.01 0.43 3.54
CA THR A 98 -3.74 -0.30 4.59
C THR A 98 -4.52 -1.42 3.95
N VAL A 99 -4.15 -2.66 4.26
CA VAL A 99 -4.76 -3.86 3.69
C VAL A 99 -5.49 -4.63 4.77
N GLN A 100 -6.76 -4.95 4.54
CA GLN A 100 -7.50 -5.90 5.36
C GLN A 100 -7.64 -7.24 4.64
N THR A 101 -7.23 -8.31 5.31
CA THR A 101 -7.39 -9.68 4.81
C THR A 101 -8.17 -10.54 5.79
N THR A 102 -8.85 -11.57 5.31
CA THR A 102 -9.40 -12.60 6.20
C THR A 102 -8.27 -13.45 6.78
N VAL A 103 -8.34 -13.79 8.08
CA VAL A 103 -7.36 -14.72 8.65
C VAL A 103 -7.46 -16.05 7.90
N PRO A 104 -6.33 -16.69 7.55
CA PRO A 104 -6.37 -18.04 7.04
C PRO A 104 -7.05 -18.93 8.08
N SER A 105 -8.23 -19.47 7.75
CA SER A 105 -8.78 -20.59 8.49
C SER A 105 -7.69 -21.65 8.54
N GLN A 106 -7.32 -22.11 9.74
CA GLN A 106 -6.23 -23.04 9.95
C GLN A 106 -6.46 -24.27 9.07
N ARG A 107 -5.84 -24.30 7.89
CA ARG A 107 -5.91 -25.44 6.99
C ARG A 107 -5.21 -26.56 7.76
N LYS A 108 -5.99 -27.47 8.34
CA LYS A 108 -5.48 -28.62 9.12
C LYS A 108 -4.38 -29.26 8.29
N LYS A 109 -3.13 -29.06 8.69
CA LYS A 109 -1.98 -29.71 8.08
C LYS A 109 -2.11 -31.18 8.46
N ASN A 110 -2.70 -31.97 7.57
CA ASN A 110 -2.58 -33.42 7.68
C ASN A 110 -1.09 -33.75 7.64
N ARG A 111 -0.64 -34.27 8.78
CA ARG A 111 0.72 -34.67 9.08
C ARG A 111 1.15 -35.75 8.09
N ILE A 112 2.08 -35.44 7.21
CA ILE A 112 2.89 -36.45 6.53
C ILE A 112 4.34 -36.21 6.98
N SER A 113 4.84 -37.16 7.77
CA SER A 113 6.23 -37.26 8.18
C SER A 113 7.13 -37.47 6.95
N ARG A 114 8.30 -36.84 6.95
CA ARG A 114 9.57 -37.45 6.49
C ARG A 114 10.76 -36.54 6.83
N THR A 115 11.81 -37.22 7.23
CA THR A 115 13.09 -36.82 7.81
C THR A 115 14.03 -36.14 6.81
N GLY A 116 14.81 -35.13 7.23
CA GLY A 116 15.95 -34.60 6.47
C GLY A 116 16.38 -33.17 6.87
N SER A 117 17.67 -33.02 7.19
CA SER A 117 18.40 -31.92 7.86
C SER A 117 18.34 -30.48 7.28
N PRO A 118 18.78 -29.44 8.03
CA PRO A 118 18.44 -28.04 7.76
C PRO A 118 19.58 -27.26 7.08
N VAL A 119 19.34 -26.73 5.88
CA VAL A 119 19.95 -25.46 5.43
C VAL A 119 18.93 -24.76 4.53
N ARG A 120 18.39 -23.63 4.98
CA ARG A 120 17.64 -22.71 4.11
C ARG A 120 18.19 -21.31 4.31
N THR A 121 19.24 -20.98 3.58
CA THR A 121 19.54 -19.57 3.26
C THR A 121 18.40 -19.08 2.36
N ARG A 122 17.59 -18.14 2.85
CA ARG A 122 16.49 -17.56 2.07
C ARG A 122 16.70 -16.06 1.98
N THR A 123 17.42 -15.63 0.95
CA THR A 123 17.44 -14.23 0.51
C THR A 123 16.20 -13.97 -0.33
N VAL A 124 15.38 -12.98 0.04
CA VAL A 124 14.27 -12.48 -0.79
C VAL A 124 14.15 -10.97 -0.63
N MET A 125 14.23 -10.26 -1.75
CA MET A 125 13.33 -9.21 -2.26
C MET A 125 14.09 -8.45 -3.35
N ARG A 126 13.70 -8.64 -4.62
CA ARG A 126 14.05 -7.72 -5.71
C ARG A 126 12.73 -7.25 -6.30
N GLN A 127 12.44 -5.97 -6.12
CA GLN A 127 11.55 -5.27 -7.04
C GLN A 127 12.45 -4.67 -8.11
N LYS A 128 12.23 -5.07 -9.36
CA LYS A 128 12.81 -4.45 -10.53
C LYS A 128 11.73 -4.49 -11.58
N GLU A 129 11.05 -3.38 -11.76
CA GLU A 129 10.19 -3.20 -12.93
C GLU A 129 10.68 -1.95 -13.65
N LEU A 130 10.81 -2.13 -14.97
CA LEU A 130 11.33 -1.20 -15.95
C LEU A 130 10.36 -0.04 -16.19
#